data_AF-A0A8S2XE31-F1
#
_entry.id   AF-A0A8S2XE31-F1
#
_cell.length_a   1.000
_cell.length_b   1.000
_cell.length_c   1.000
_cell.angle_alpha   90.00
_cell.angle_beta   90.00
_cell.angle_gamma   90.00
#
_symmetry.space_group_name_H-M   'P 1'
#
loop_
_entity.id
_entity.type
_entity.pdbx_description
1 polymer ?
#
loop_
_entity_poly.entity_id
_entity_poly.type
_entity_poly.pdbx_seq_one_letter_code
_entity_poly.pdbx_strand_id
1 'polypeptide(L)'
;KLMYFTKSTLLPLTIRQYTIIYGLNITSDRKINRNLKIDLEKALKIKINEKYILFDVQLCEQCKIKQFSIGNLTLYNEQAFFKSAEWLLTTQNDITGCWYMTIVRQFAQDYKLNPNWCSSMSQGLAASLFIRMFSLTNEKKWLNGALQVSIRSKKCF
;
A
#
# COMPACT_ATOMS: atom_id res chain seq x y z
N LYS A 1 -1.55 -17.94 -15.28
CA LYS A 1 -0.37 -18.18 -14.40
C LYS A 1 0.03 -16.88 -13.72
N LEU A 2 0.26 -16.89 -12.41
CA LEU A 2 0.69 -15.71 -11.65
C LEU A 2 2.15 -15.91 -11.21
N MET A 3 3.02 -14.94 -11.53
CA MET A 3 4.44 -14.97 -11.22
C MET A 3 4.82 -13.78 -10.34
N TYR A 4 5.58 -14.06 -9.28
CA TYR A 4 6.19 -13.02 -8.45
C TYR A 4 7.72 -13.06 -8.62
N PHE A 5 8.32 -11.89 -8.86
CA PHE A 5 9.76 -11.73 -9.02
C PHE A 5 10.36 -10.88 -7.89
N THR A 6 11.59 -11.20 -7.48
CA THR A 6 12.30 -10.47 -6.43
C THR A 6 12.81 -9.09 -6.87
N LYS A 7 12.96 -8.84 -8.17
CA LYS A 7 13.43 -7.55 -8.71
C LYS A 7 12.34 -6.46 -8.65
N SER A 8 12.76 -5.20 -8.67
CA SER A 8 11.85 -4.05 -8.73
C SER A 8 11.20 -3.95 -10.11
N THR A 9 9.92 -4.31 -10.17
CA THR A 9 9.05 -4.04 -11.31
C THR A 9 7.74 -3.47 -10.78
N LEU A 10 7.43 -2.22 -11.15
CA LEU A 10 6.21 -1.53 -10.73
C LEU A 10 4.98 -2.14 -11.41
N LEU A 11 3.96 -2.49 -10.61
CA LEU A 11 2.64 -2.98 -11.07
C LEU A 11 2.71 -4.30 -11.88
N PRO A 12 1.57 -4.96 -12.22
CA PRO A 12 1.61 -6.12 -13.11
C PRO A 12 2.16 -5.66 -14.48
N LEU A 13 3.45 -5.93 -14.71
CA LEU A 13 4.22 -5.22 -15.73
C LEU A 13 3.89 -5.69 -17.15
N THR A 14 3.32 -6.89 -17.30
CA THR A 14 2.97 -7.43 -18.61
C THR A 14 1.99 -8.58 -18.45
N ILE A 15 0.87 -8.54 -19.17
CA ILE A 15 0.12 -9.76 -19.47
C ILE A 15 0.76 -10.35 -20.73
N ARG A 16 1.58 -11.39 -20.58
CA ARG A 16 2.12 -12.15 -21.73
C ARG A 16 1.47 -13.51 -21.75
N GLN A 17 0.69 -13.81 -22.79
CA GLN A 17 0.15 -15.15 -23.04
C GLN A 17 -0.36 -15.81 -21.73
N TYR A 18 -1.26 -15.13 -21.00
CA TYR A 18 -1.85 -15.62 -19.73
C TYR A 18 -0.94 -15.65 -18.50
N THR A 19 0.22 -14.97 -18.53
CA THR A 19 1.12 -14.80 -17.40
C THR A 19 1.05 -13.39 -16.86
N ILE A 20 0.82 -13.26 -15.55
CA ILE A 20 0.77 -11.99 -14.81
C ILE A 20 2.03 -11.91 -13.92
N ILE A 21 2.77 -10.80 -14.01
CA ILE A 21 4.08 -10.66 -13.37
C ILE A 21 4.08 -9.51 -12.37
N TYR A 22 4.34 -9.77 -11.08
CA TYR A 22 4.48 -8.76 -10.02
C TYR A 22 5.91 -8.68 -9.50
N GLY A 23 6.46 -7.46 -9.41
CA GLY A 23 7.74 -7.22 -8.73
C GLY A 23 7.55 -6.98 -7.24
N LEU A 24 8.25 -7.75 -6.41
CA LEU A 24 8.18 -7.63 -4.95
C LEU A 24 9.32 -6.78 -4.36
N ASN A 25 10.36 -6.50 -5.14
CA ASN A 25 11.54 -5.75 -4.71
C ASN A 25 12.10 -6.24 -3.36
N ILE A 26 12.43 -7.54 -3.29
CA ILE A 26 12.88 -8.21 -2.07
C ILE A 26 14.38 -8.45 -2.17
N THR A 27 15.13 -7.88 -1.23
CA THR A 27 16.58 -8.03 -1.11
C THR A 27 17.01 -8.87 0.10
N SER A 28 16.06 -9.24 0.96
CA SER A 28 16.29 -10.00 2.20
C SER A 28 15.14 -10.95 2.47
N ASP A 29 15.35 -11.96 3.32
CA ASP A 29 14.28 -12.86 3.74
C ASP A 29 13.14 -12.09 4.41
N ARG A 30 11.92 -12.24 3.86
CA ARG A 30 10.71 -11.53 4.35
C ARG A 30 9.48 -12.41 4.23
N LYS A 31 8.49 -12.15 5.08
CA LYS A 31 7.16 -12.75 4.99
C LYS A 31 6.37 -12.03 3.91
N ILE A 32 5.78 -12.78 2.97
CA ILE A 32 4.98 -12.24 1.88
C ILE A 32 3.53 -12.63 2.10
N ASN A 33 2.64 -11.64 2.07
CA ASN A 33 1.20 -11.84 2.13
C ASN A 33 0.53 -11.13 0.95
N ARG A 34 -0.15 -11.91 0.09
CA ARG A 34 -0.78 -11.43 -1.14
C ARG A 34 -2.21 -11.91 -1.23
N ASN A 35 -3.09 -11.02 -1.70
CA ASN A 35 -4.45 -11.39 -2.01
C ASN A 35 -4.54 -11.72 -3.50
N LEU A 36 -4.56 -13.02 -3.82
CA LEU A 36 -4.57 -13.52 -5.19
C LEU A 36 -5.77 -13.00 -6.00
N LYS A 37 -6.94 -12.86 -5.36
CA LYS A 37 -8.13 -12.31 -6.03
C LYS A 37 -7.87 -10.88 -6.49
N ILE A 38 -7.41 -10.02 -5.57
CA ILE A 38 -7.12 -8.61 -5.88
C ILE A 38 -6.02 -8.52 -6.95
N ASP A 39 -4.99 -9.36 -6.85
CA ASP A 39 -3.88 -9.35 -7.79
C ASP A 39 -4.30 -9.78 -9.20
N LEU A 40 -5.23 -10.73 -9.31
CA LEU A 40 -5.84 -11.10 -10.59
C LEU A 40 -6.76 -10.01 -11.14
N GLU A 41 -7.67 -9.48 -10.32
CA GLU A 41 -8.62 -8.45 -10.72
C GLU A 41 -7.89 -7.18 -11.21
N LYS A 42 -6.83 -6.77 -10.49
CA LYS A 42 -6.00 -5.63 -10.88
C LYS A 42 -5.21 -5.88 -12.16
N ALA A 43 -4.72 -7.09 -12.37
CA ALA A 43 -4.00 -7.43 -13.57
C ALA A 43 -4.93 -7.47 -14.79
N LEU A 44 -6.06 -8.16 -14.67
CA LEU A 44 -7.02 -8.34 -15.77
C LEU A 44 -7.91 -7.11 -16.00
N LYS A 45 -7.97 -6.17 -15.04
CA LYS A 45 -8.90 -5.03 -15.02
C LYS A 45 -10.37 -5.47 -15.10
N ILE A 46 -10.68 -6.65 -14.57
CA ILE A 46 -12.02 -7.25 -14.57
C ILE A 46 -12.35 -7.64 -13.12
N LYS A 47 -13.60 -7.41 -12.70
CA LYS A 47 -14.08 -7.88 -11.41
C LYS A 47 -14.40 -9.37 -11.50
N ILE A 48 -13.79 -10.17 -10.62
CA ILE A 48 -13.92 -11.61 -10.61
C ILE A 48 -15.09 -11.98 -9.70
N ASN A 49 -16.23 -12.29 -10.32
CA ASN A 49 -17.41 -12.78 -9.62
C ASN A 49 -17.44 -14.32 -9.54
N GLU A 50 -16.82 -14.99 -10.50
CA GLU A 50 -16.82 -16.46 -10.62
C GLU A 50 -15.53 -17.09 -10.05
N LYS A 51 -15.57 -18.40 -9.81
CA LYS A 51 -14.39 -19.18 -9.39
C LYS A 51 -13.44 -19.34 -10.59
N TYR A 52 -12.44 -18.48 -10.70
CA TYR A 52 -11.33 -18.74 -11.62
C TYR A 52 -10.40 -19.79 -11.02
N ILE A 53 -10.09 -20.81 -11.81
CA ILE A 53 -9.10 -21.81 -11.44
C ILE A 53 -7.72 -21.22 -11.74
N LEU A 54 -7.04 -20.76 -10.69
CA LEU A 54 -5.61 -20.47 -10.79
C LEU A 54 -4.87 -21.79 -11.00
N PHE A 55 -4.38 -21.98 -12.23
CA PHE A 55 -3.67 -23.21 -12.59
C PHE A 55 -2.26 -23.30 -11.99
N ASP A 56 -1.60 -22.15 -11.74
CA ASP A 56 -0.20 -22.13 -11.32
C ASP A 56 0.19 -20.76 -10.72
N VAL A 57 0.80 -20.79 -9.53
CA VAL A 57 1.43 -19.64 -8.86
C VAL A 57 2.90 -19.97 -8.69
N GLN A 58 3.76 -19.22 -9.39
CA GLN A 58 5.20 -19.42 -9.33
C GLN A 58 5.91 -18.24 -8.70
N LEU A 59 6.92 -18.57 -7.92
CA LEU A 59 7.81 -17.61 -7.30
C LEU A 59 9.18 -17.77 -7.96
N CYS A 60 9.58 -16.77 -8.73
CA CYS A 60 10.86 -16.75 -9.39
C CYS A 60 11.89 -16.15 -8.43
N GLU A 61 12.49 -17.01 -7.61
CA GLU A 61 13.42 -16.62 -6.55
C GLU A 61 14.89 -16.56 -7.03
N GLN A 62 15.62 -15.58 -6.50
CA GLN A 62 17.04 -15.71 -6.13
C GLN A 62 17.22 -15.72 -4.59
N CYS A 63 16.14 -15.65 -3.79
CA CYS A 63 16.18 -15.46 -2.33
C CYS A 63 15.14 -16.34 -1.62
N LYS A 64 15.48 -16.91 -0.46
CA LYS A 64 14.65 -17.89 0.28
C LYS A 64 13.41 -17.24 0.93
N ILE A 65 12.19 -17.65 0.55
CA ILE A 65 10.99 -17.25 1.28
C ILE A 65 10.80 -18.09 2.55
N LYS A 66 10.77 -17.42 3.71
CA LYS A 66 10.57 -18.06 5.03
C LYS A 66 9.13 -18.53 5.28
N GLN A 67 8.13 -17.80 4.76
CA GLN A 67 6.72 -18.13 4.97
C GLN A 67 5.84 -17.48 3.89
N PHE A 68 5.03 -18.30 3.22
CA PHE A 68 4.04 -17.88 2.23
C PHE A 68 2.66 -18.40 2.65
N SER A 69 1.70 -17.49 2.81
CA SER A 69 0.32 -17.85 3.19
C SER A 69 -0.65 -17.38 2.13
N ILE A 70 -1.35 -18.33 1.51
CA ILE A 70 -2.49 -18.09 0.63
C ILE A 70 -3.78 -18.39 1.42
N GLY A 71 -4.76 -17.48 1.41
CA GLY A 71 -6.14 -17.83 1.74
C GLY A 71 -6.65 -17.48 3.15
N ASN A 72 -5.86 -16.88 4.04
CA ASN A 72 -6.38 -16.35 5.30
C ASN A 72 -6.68 -14.84 5.17
N LEU A 73 -7.95 -14.51 4.87
CA LEU A 73 -8.40 -13.13 4.67
C LEU A 73 -8.24 -12.29 5.94
N THR A 74 -8.49 -12.86 7.12
CA THR A 74 -8.32 -12.16 8.40
C THR A 74 -6.86 -11.78 8.62
N LEU A 75 -5.95 -12.74 8.46
CA LEU A 75 -4.51 -12.48 8.56
C LEU A 75 -4.01 -11.49 7.49
N TYR A 76 -4.58 -11.53 6.29
CA TYR A 76 -4.31 -10.54 5.24
C TYR A 76 -4.75 -9.13 5.65
N ASN A 77 -5.98 -8.98 6.15
CA ASN A 77 -6.50 -7.68 6.54
C ASN A 77 -5.72 -7.09 7.72
N GLU A 78 -5.38 -7.90 8.72
CA GLU A 78 -4.54 -7.47 9.85
C GLU A 78 -3.17 -7.00 9.35
N GLN A 79 -2.46 -7.82 8.57
CA GLN A 79 -1.14 -7.44 8.07
C GLN A 79 -1.20 -6.24 7.12
N ALA A 80 -2.25 -6.12 6.31
CA ALA A 80 -2.48 -4.96 5.46
C ALA A 80 -2.71 -3.69 6.28
N PHE A 81 -3.44 -3.79 7.40
CA PHE A 81 -3.64 -2.69 8.34
C PHE A 81 -2.30 -2.21 8.93
N PHE A 82 -1.50 -3.13 9.50
CA PHE A 82 -0.16 -2.81 10.02
C PHE A 82 0.76 -2.22 8.96
N LYS A 83 0.82 -2.83 7.76
CA LYS A 83 1.70 -2.37 6.67
C LYS A 83 1.29 -1.02 6.10
N SER A 84 -0.01 -0.73 6.06
CA SER A 84 -0.51 0.59 5.63
C SER A 84 -0.07 1.68 6.61
N ALA A 85 -0.15 1.40 7.91
CA ALA A 85 0.32 2.34 8.93
C ALA A 85 1.84 2.54 8.88
N GLU A 86 2.62 1.46 8.78
CA GLU A 86 4.07 1.55 8.62
C GLU A 86 4.45 2.38 7.40
N TRP A 87 3.82 2.14 6.24
CA TRP A 87 4.09 2.90 5.03
C TRP A 87 3.76 4.39 5.18
N LEU A 88 2.64 4.72 5.82
CA LEU A 88 2.30 6.12 6.09
C LEU A 88 3.33 6.78 6.99
N LEU A 89 3.79 6.09 8.05
CA LEU A 89 4.79 6.64 8.96
C LEU A 89 6.14 6.87 8.25
N THR A 90 6.58 5.94 7.39
CA THR A 90 7.87 6.07 6.69
C THR A 90 7.88 7.06 5.54
N THR A 91 6.69 7.42 5.02
CA THR A 91 6.55 8.38 3.90
C THR A 91 6.02 9.74 4.35
N GLN A 92 5.76 9.91 5.64
CA GLN A 92 5.38 11.19 6.22
C GLN A 92 6.56 12.16 6.12
N ASN A 93 6.30 13.40 5.71
CA ASN A 93 7.35 14.41 5.67
C ASN A 93 7.71 14.87 7.09
N ASP A 94 8.96 14.70 7.51
CA ASP A 94 9.40 14.98 8.89
C ASP A 94 9.20 16.44 9.33
N ILE A 95 9.26 17.39 8.39
CA ILE A 95 9.16 18.83 8.68
C ILE A 95 7.70 19.26 8.77
N THR A 96 6.88 18.80 7.84
CA THR A 96 5.52 19.32 7.65
C THR A 96 4.42 18.37 8.10
N GLY A 97 4.75 17.12 8.41
CA GLY A 97 3.80 16.06 8.75
C GLY A 97 2.91 15.61 7.60
N CYS A 98 3.07 16.16 6.39
CA CYS A 98 2.19 15.94 5.24
C CYS A 98 2.62 14.74 4.37
N TRP A 99 1.62 14.13 3.72
CA TRP A 99 1.80 13.28 2.55
C TRP A 99 1.47 14.11 1.32
N TYR A 100 2.50 14.49 0.56
CA TYR A 100 2.35 15.35 -0.60
C TYR A 100 1.89 14.55 -1.83
N MET A 101 0.84 15.07 -2.47
CA MET A 101 0.32 14.50 -3.71
C MET A 101 1.18 14.98 -4.88
N THR A 102 1.80 14.06 -5.61
CA THR A 102 2.70 14.37 -6.74
C THR A 102 1.96 14.66 -8.05
N ILE A 103 0.63 14.59 -8.04
CA ILE A 103 -0.22 14.82 -9.19
C ILE A 103 -0.90 16.19 -9.15
N VAL A 104 -1.15 16.73 -10.34
CA VAL A 104 -2.05 17.87 -10.53
C VAL A 104 -3.50 17.46 -10.20
N ARG A 105 -4.25 18.33 -9.53
CA ARG A 105 -5.69 18.15 -9.31
C ARG A 105 -6.48 19.38 -9.76
N GLN A 106 -7.32 19.22 -10.77
CA GLN A 106 -8.30 20.22 -11.19
C GLN A 106 -9.62 19.99 -10.43
N PHE A 107 -10.21 21.03 -9.82
CA PHE A 107 -11.54 20.95 -9.21
C PHE A 107 -12.61 21.70 -10.01
N ALA A 108 -12.24 22.84 -10.60
CA ALA A 108 -13.07 23.68 -11.46
C ALA A 108 -12.21 24.29 -12.57
N GLN A 109 -12.78 24.94 -13.59
CA GLN A 109 -12.02 25.55 -14.69
C GLN A 109 -10.87 26.46 -14.18
N ASP A 110 -11.12 27.23 -13.13
CA ASP A 110 -10.15 28.19 -12.59
C ASP A 110 -9.43 27.73 -11.31
N TYR A 111 -9.77 26.55 -10.76
CA TYR A 111 -9.17 26.06 -9.52
C TYR A 111 -8.40 24.76 -9.73
N LYS A 112 -7.07 24.88 -9.66
CA LYS A 112 -6.11 23.82 -9.89
C LYS A 112 -5.08 23.80 -8.76
N LEU A 113 -4.87 22.62 -8.17
CA LEU A 113 -3.75 22.35 -7.29
C LEU A 113 -2.59 21.79 -8.11
N ASN A 114 -1.48 22.51 -8.09
CA ASN A 114 -0.21 22.03 -8.61
C ASN A 114 0.34 20.91 -7.70
N PRO A 115 1.21 20.03 -8.23
CA PRO A 115 1.84 18.98 -7.44
C PRO A 115 2.44 19.51 -6.13
N ASN A 116 2.57 18.61 -5.16
CA ASN A 116 2.96 18.90 -3.78
C ASN A 116 1.90 19.63 -2.95
N TRP A 117 0.63 19.43 -3.27
CA TRP A 117 -0.47 19.83 -2.39
C TRP A 117 -0.71 18.76 -1.29
N CYS A 118 -1.26 19.19 -0.16
CA CYS A 118 -1.58 18.34 0.98
C CYS A 118 -3.10 18.31 1.20
N SER A 119 -3.67 17.13 1.48
CA SER A 119 -5.11 16.94 1.64
C SER A 119 -5.50 16.81 3.11
N SER A 120 -6.45 17.63 3.58
CA SER A 120 -7.01 17.51 4.94
C SER A 120 -7.64 16.14 5.20
N MET A 121 -8.32 15.57 4.21
CA MET A 121 -8.88 14.22 4.29
C MET A 121 -7.77 13.17 4.46
N SER A 122 -6.71 13.24 3.65
CA SER A 122 -5.57 12.32 3.77
C SER A 122 -4.91 12.41 5.15
N GLN A 123 -4.76 13.63 5.67
CA GLN A 123 -4.23 13.87 7.01
C GLN A 123 -5.13 13.22 8.09
N GLY A 124 -6.45 13.48 8.06
CA GLY A 124 -7.39 12.95 9.05
C GLY A 124 -7.49 11.41 9.04
N LEU A 125 -7.46 10.80 7.85
CA LEU A 125 -7.46 9.34 7.72
C LEU A 125 -6.19 8.71 8.29
N ALA A 126 -5.02 9.30 8.01
CA ALA A 126 -3.76 8.82 8.54
C ALA A 126 -3.68 9.00 10.08
N ALA A 127 -4.10 10.15 10.60
CA ALA A 127 -4.18 10.37 12.05
C ALA A 127 -5.09 9.33 12.74
N SER A 128 -6.25 9.04 12.15
CA SER A 128 -7.16 8.00 12.66
C SER A 128 -6.51 6.61 12.66
N LEU A 129 -5.74 6.29 11.63
CA LEU A 129 -5.01 5.03 11.54
C LEU A 129 -3.92 4.92 12.62
N PHE A 130 -3.13 5.98 12.80
CA PHE A 130 -2.08 6.02 13.83
C PHE A 130 -2.62 5.94 15.25
N ILE A 131 -3.75 6.58 15.55
CA ILE A 131 -4.40 6.47 16.87
C ILE A 131 -4.85 5.02 17.13
N ARG A 132 -5.43 4.34 16.13
CA ARG A 132 -5.79 2.92 16.27
C ARG A 132 -4.56 2.04 16.48
N MET A 133 -3.47 2.30 15.76
CA MET A 133 -2.19 1.60 15.95
C MET A 133 -1.60 1.83 17.33
N PHE A 134 -1.66 3.05 17.85
CA PHE A 134 -1.24 3.37 19.21
C PHE A 134 -2.09 2.61 20.23
N SER A 135 -3.42 2.59 20.05
CA SER A 135 -4.32 1.83 20.93
C SER A 135 -4.05 0.32 20.94
N LEU A 136 -3.57 -0.25 19.83
CA LEU A 136 -3.29 -1.69 19.71
C LEU A 136 -1.90 -2.08 20.19
N THR A 137 -0.89 -1.24 19.94
CA THR A 137 0.53 -1.57 20.18
C THR A 137 1.14 -0.85 21.38
N ASN A 138 0.51 0.23 21.82
CA ASN A 138 1.02 1.18 22.83
C ASN A 138 2.39 1.80 22.47
N GLU A 139 2.81 1.75 21.21
CA GLU A 139 4.08 2.30 20.76
C GLU A 139 3.99 3.80 20.46
N LYS A 140 4.83 4.60 21.13
CA LYS A 140 4.81 6.07 21.03
C LYS A 140 5.07 6.61 19.61
N LYS A 141 5.71 5.84 18.73
CA LYS A 141 5.99 6.26 17.34
C LYS A 141 4.72 6.61 16.57
N TRP A 142 3.62 5.88 16.83
CA TRP A 142 2.33 6.13 16.20
C TRP A 142 1.69 7.42 16.72
N LEU A 143 1.77 7.64 18.04
CA LEU A 143 1.29 8.89 18.64
C LEU A 143 2.06 10.11 18.11
N ASN A 144 3.39 10.00 18.01
CA ASN A 144 4.24 11.06 17.46
C ASN A 144 3.87 11.38 16.00
N GLY A 145 3.69 10.36 15.16
CA GLY A 145 3.25 10.54 13.77
C GLY A 145 1.89 11.25 13.68
N ALA A 146 0.93 10.88 14.55
CA ALA A 146 -0.38 11.53 14.63
C ALA A 146 -0.28 13.00 15.08
N LEU A 147 0.58 13.30 16.04
CA LEU A 147 0.82 14.68 16.47
C LEU A 147 1.41 15.54 15.35
N GLN A 148 2.34 15.00 14.57
CA GLN A 148 2.93 15.71 13.43
C GLN A 148 1.89 16.09 12.36
N VAL A 149 0.92 15.20 12.09
CA VAL A 149 -0.20 15.50 11.18
C VAL A 149 -0.96 16.77 11.62
N SER A 150 -1.14 16.95 12.92
CA SER A 150 -1.92 18.07 13.49
C SER A 150 -1.21 19.43 13.42
N ILE A 151 0.11 19.45 13.18
CA ILE A 151 0.90 20.70 13.18
C ILE A 151 0.47 21.61 12.01
N ARG A 152 0.13 21.04 10.84
CA ARG A 152 -0.28 21.82 9.67
C ARG A 152 -1.78 22.06 9.57
N SER A 153 -2.63 21.24 10.18
CA SER A 153 -4.08 21.54 10.21
C SER A 153 -4.38 22.89 10.87
N LYS A 154 -3.48 23.37 11.75
CA LYS A 154 -3.54 24.72 12.35
C LYS A 154 -3.16 25.88 11.42
N LYS A 155 -2.50 25.62 10.29
CA LYS A 155 -2.06 26.65 9.33
C LYS A 155 -2.91 26.74 8.06
N CYS A 156 -3.92 25.88 7.91
CA CYS A 156 -4.75 25.80 6.70
C CYS A 156 -6.13 26.47 6.85
N PHE A 157 -6.27 27.43 7.76
CA PHE A 157 -7.42 28.32 7.85
C PHE A 157 -6.96 29.77 7.79
#